data_AF-A0A368T577-F1
#
_entry.id   AF-A0A368T577-F1
#
_cell.length_a   1.000
_cell.length_b   1.000
_cell.length_c   1.000
_cell.angle_alpha   90.00
_cell.angle_beta   90.00
_cell.angle_gamma   90.00
#
_symmetry.space_group_name_H-M   'P 1'
#
loop_
_entity.id
_entity.type
_entity.pdbx_description
1 polymer ?
#
loop_
_entity_poly.entity_id
_entity_poly.type
_entity_poly.pdbx_seq_one_letter_code
_entity_poly.pdbx_strand_id
1 'polypeptide(L)'
;MSENPDLYELRLGVYGTPDEVARLAESARGMLGQRARGPASALSAWALRVDSGDQPIEPAAGDEVPASEMTVAEMYDDLPQQWRDEHPGEEPGAHTTAVIRAGVLAPEDTAYDLLDALQRLACPDPEHSGPCPIPWQAGLTPPGEEDSRAYLGYHYGHLRGGGPGAA
;
A
#
# COMPACT_ATOMS: atom_id res chain seq x y z
N MET A 1 5.39 -21.90 -5.99
CA MET A 1 4.77 -20.63 -6.41
C MET A 1 3.36 -21.00 -6.82
N SER A 2 2.38 -20.54 -6.06
CA SER A 2 1.00 -20.97 -6.23
C SER A 2 0.38 -20.27 -7.43
N GLU A 3 -0.04 -21.05 -8.43
CA GLU A 3 -0.74 -20.54 -9.62
C GLU A 3 -2.17 -20.07 -9.32
N ASN A 4 -2.70 -20.41 -8.14
CA ASN A 4 -4.03 -20.01 -7.71
C ASN A 4 -4.02 -18.61 -7.09
N PRO A 5 -5.01 -17.76 -7.42
CA PRO A 5 -5.11 -16.43 -6.82
C PRO A 5 -5.43 -16.52 -5.32
N ASP A 6 -4.76 -15.68 -4.55
CA ASP A 6 -5.02 -15.49 -3.12
C ASP A 6 -5.00 -13.99 -2.78
N LEU A 7 -5.34 -13.64 -1.53
CA LEU A 7 -5.37 -12.28 -1.05
C LEU A 7 -3.97 -11.84 -0.61
N TYR A 8 -3.58 -10.63 -1.01
CA TYR A 8 -2.37 -9.94 -0.58
C TYR A 8 -2.71 -8.50 -0.23
N GLU A 9 -1.99 -7.91 0.72
CA GLU A 9 -2.01 -6.45 0.93
C GLU A 9 -0.68 -5.86 0.48
N LEU A 10 -0.74 -4.95 -0.49
CA LEU A 10 0.37 -4.09 -0.88
C LEU A 10 0.28 -2.81 -0.04
N ARG A 11 1.41 -2.38 0.51
CA ARG A 11 1.52 -1.15 1.30
C ARG A 11 2.58 -0.24 0.71
N LEU A 12 2.29 1.05 0.67
CA LEU A 12 3.24 2.09 0.34
C LEU A 12 3.09 3.21 1.38
N GLY A 13 3.99 3.22 2.37
CA GLY A 13 4.18 4.34 3.28
C GLY A 13 4.81 5.51 2.54
N VAL A 14 4.31 6.72 2.78
CA VAL A 14 4.69 7.94 2.06
C VAL A 14 4.78 9.08 3.07
N TYR A 15 5.82 9.90 2.95
CA TYR A 15 5.88 11.20 3.61
C TYR A 15 5.71 12.30 2.58
N GLY A 16 4.54 12.94 2.59
CA GLY A 16 4.14 13.89 1.55
C GLY A 16 3.02 14.80 2.02
N THR A 17 2.76 15.84 1.24
CA THR A 17 1.57 16.68 1.42
C THR A 17 0.30 15.89 1.08
N PRO A 18 -0.89 16.29 1.59
CA PRO A 18 -2.15 15.64 1.25
C PRO A 18 -2.41 15.56 -0.26
N ASP A 19 -2.02 16.57 -1.02
CA ASP A 19 -2.16 16.58 -2.48
C ASP A 19 -1.25 15.55 -3.17
N GLU A 20 -0.02 15.37 -2.70
CA GLU A 20 0.91 14.36 -3.23
C GLU A 20 0.42 12.95 -2.93
N VAL A 21 -0.01 12.69 -1.70
CA VAL A 21 -0.58 11.39 -1.30
C VAL A 21 -1.84 11.09 -2.13
N ALA A 22 -2.72 12.07 -2.34
CA ALA A 22 -3.91 11.90 -3.16
C ALA A 22 -3.57 11.58 -4.63
N ARG A 23 -2.62 12.30 -5.24
CA ARG A 23 -2.18 12.03 -6.63
C ARG A 23 -1.57 10.64 -6.78
N LEU A 24 -0.78 10.21 -5.79
CA LEU A 24 -0.16 8.89 -5.80
C LEU A 24 -1.22 7.78 -5.64
N ALA A 25 -2.20 7.98 -4.76
CA ALA A 25 -3.34 7.07 -4.61
C ALA A 25 -4.17 6.96 -5.90
N GLU A 26 -4.47 8.07 -6.57
CA GLU A 26 -5.16 8.07 -7.87
C GLU A 26 -4.34 7.35 -8.95
N SER A 27 -3.03 7.56 -8.98
CA SER A 27 -2.13 6.86 -9.90
C SER A 27 -2.13 5.35 -9.64
N ALA A 28 -2.14 4.94 -8.37
CA ALA A 28 -2.24 3.55 -7.97
C ALA A 28 -3.59 2.92 -8.36
N ARG A 29 -4.71 3.63 -8.16
CA ARG A 29 -6.04 3.21 -8.65
C ARG A 29 -6.05 3.03 -10.17
N GLY A 30 -5.47 3.98 -10.91
CA GLY A 30 -5.36 3.92 -12.36
C GLY A 30 -4.54 2.71 -12.83
N MET A 31 -3.40 2.46 -12.17
CA MET A 31 -2.53 1.31 -12.44
C MET A 31 -3.25 -0.02 -12.16
N LEU A 32 -3.84 -0.20 -10.98
CA LEU A 32 -4.60 -1.41 -10.62
C LEU A 32 -5.79 -1.62 -11.56
N GLY A 33 -6.52 -0.54 -11.85
CA GLY A 33 -7.63 -0.54 -12.79
C GLY A 33 -7.23 -0.87 -14.23
N GLN A 34 -5.99 -0.57 -14.64
CA GLN A 34 -5.46 -0.99 -15.94
C GLN A 34 -5.06 -2.48 -15.92
N ARG A 35 -4.41 -2.93 -14.85
CA ARG A 35 -3.96 -4.32 -14.69
C ARG A 35 -5.11 -5.30 -14.57
N ALA A 36 -6.23 -4.90 -13.96
CA ALA A 36 -7.43 -5.71 -13.82
C ALA A 36 -8.27 -5.83 -15.12
N ARG A 37 -7.91 -5.14 -16.21
CA ARG A 37 -8.72 -5.14 -17.43
C ARG A 37 -8.47 -6.37 -18.30
N GLY A 38 -9.57 -6.92 -18.79
CA GLY A 38 -9.58 -7.94 -19.83
C GLY A 38 -9.63 -9.37 -19.27
N PRO A 39 -10.06 -10.33 -20.10
CA PRO A 39 -10.33 -11.70 -19.67
C PRO A 39 -9.07 -12.51 -19.32
N ALA A 40 -7.87 -12.00 -19.65
CA ALA A 40 -6.59 -12.62 -19.36
C ALA A 40 -5.85 -11.96 -18.18
N SER A 41 -6.50 -11.04 -17.45
CA SER A 41 -5.92 -10.42 -16.27
C SER A 41 -5.67 -11.47 -15.17
N ALA A 42 -4.44 -11.51 -14.65
CA ALA A 42 -4.12 -12.29 -13.45
C ALA A 42 -4.61 -11.60 -12.16
N LEU A 43 -4.88 -10.28 -12.21
CA LEU A 43 -5.50 -9.55 -11.11
C LEU A 43 -7.03 -9.68 -11.22
N SER A 44 -7.62 -10.47 -10.33
CA SER A 44 -9.07 -10.76 -10.36
C SER A 44 -9.90 -9.64 -9.75
N ALA A 45 -9.44 -9.07 -8.64
CA ALA A 45 -10.13 -8.02 -7.90
C ALA A 45 -9.14 -7.22 -7.06
N TRP A 46 -9.48 -5.97 -6.76
CA TRP A 46 -8.67 -5.10 -5.91
C TRP A 46 -9.54 -4.08 -5.18
N ALA A 47 -9.02 -3.57 -4.06
CA ALA A 47 -9.53 -2.41 -3.34
C ALA A 47 -8.35 -1.58 -2.86
N LEU A 48 -8.50 -0.25 -2.82
CA LEU A 48 -7.47 0.68 -2.37
C LEU A 48 -8.01 1.65 -1.34
N ARG A 49 -7.26 1.87 -0.26
CA ARG A 49 -7.52 2.90 0.73
C ARG A 49 -6.25 3.65 1.10
N VAL A 50 -6.43 4.81 1.73
CA VAL A 50 -5.34 5.62 2.28
C VAL A 50 -5.63 5.81 3.76
N ASP A 51 -4.67 5.44 4.59
CA ASP A 51 -4.74 5.66 6.03
C ASP A 51 -3.75 6.76 6.43
N SER A 52 -4.16 7.62 7.36
CA SER A 52 -3.32 8.72 7.87
C SER A 52 -2.35 8.23 8.96
N GLY A 53 -1.31 9.02 9.23
CA GLY A 53 -0.26 8.71 10.19
C GLY A 53 -0.75 8.40 11.61
N ASP A 54 -1.87 8.98 12.05
CA ASP A 54 -2.47 8.76 13.37
C ASP A 54 -3.26 7.46 13.50
N GLN A 55 -3.51 6.76 12.39
CA GLN A 55 -4.24 5.49 12.41
C GLN A 55 -3.31 4.32 12.76
N PRO A 56 -3.85 3.25 13.37
CA PRO A 56 -3.12 1.99 13.58
C PRO A 56 -2.53 1.40 12.30
N ILE A 57 -1.31 0.86 12.37
CA ILE A 57 -0.67 0.18 11.24
C ILE A 57 -1.40 -1.12 10.85
N GLU A 58 -2.08 -1.75 11.79
CA GLU A 58 -3.02 -2.83 11.54
C GLU A 58 -4.34 -2.45 12.20
N PRO A 59 -5.36 -2.07 11.43
CA PRO A 59 -6.67 -1.78 12.02
C PRO A 59 -7.27 -3.04 12.64
N ALA A 60 -8.22 -2.84 13.55
CA ALA A 60 -8.90 -3.95 14.21
C ALA A 60 -9.54 -4.90 13.19
N ALA A 61 -9.43 -6.20 13.46
CA ALA A 61 -10.02 -7.27 12.66
C ALA A 61 -11.16 -7.94 13.43
N GLY A 62 -12.30 -7.26 13.48
CA GLY A 62 -13.48 -7.69 14.24
C GLY A 62 -13.41 -7.30 15.71
N ASP A 63 -14.33 -7.84 16.51
CA ASP A 63 -14.45 -7.48 17.94
C ASP A 63 -13.37 -8.13 18.82
N GLU A 64 -12.75 -9.21 18.36
CA GLU A 64 -11.81 -10.04 19.14
C GLU A 64 -10.34 -9.73 18.85
N VAL A 65 -10.03 -9.11 17.70
CA VAL A 65 -8.67 -8.75 17.31
C VAL A 65 -8.54 -7.22 17.37
N PRO A 66 -7.92 -6.66 18.42
CA PRO A 66 -7.77 -5.22 18.55
C PRO A 66 -6.87 -4.67 17.45
N ALA A 67 -7.00 -3.37 17.18
CA ALA A 67 -6.05 -2.67 16.33
C ALA A 67 -4.66 -2.68 16.96
N SER A 68 -3.62 -2.63 16.13
CA SER A 68 -2.26 -2.46 16.61
C SER A 68 -2.13 -1.16 17.42
N GLU A 69 -1.36 -1.21 18.50
CA GLU A 69 -1.02 -0.02 19.29
C GLU A 69 -0.08 0.92 18.52
N MET A 70 0.69 0.38 17.57
CA MET A 70 1.59 1.13 16.71
C MET A 70 0.81 1.83 15.59
N THR A 71 1.08 3.11 15.41
CA THR A 71 0.49 3.94 14.36
C THR A 71 1.26 3.85 13.04
N VAL A 72 0.64 4.32 11.96
CA VAL A 72 1.28 4.46 10.64
C VAL A 72 2.48 5.40 10.71
N ALA A 73 2.39 6.50 11.46
CA ALA A 73 3.49 7.44 11.64
C ALA A 73 4.69 6.80 12.35
N GLU A 74 4.44 5.95 13.35
CA GLU A 74 5.50 5.22 14.06
C GLU A 74 6.12 4.12 13.21
N MET A 75 5.33 3.43 12.39
CA MET A 75 5.86 2.40 11.48
C MET A 75 6.81 2.96 10.41
N TYR A 76 6.59 4.21 9.99
CA TYR A 76 7.34 4.87 8.91
C TYR A 76 8.03 6.15 9.41
N ASP A 77 8.56 6.12 10.63
CA ASP A 77 9.21 7.25 11.30
C ASP A 77 10.53 7.70 10.65
N ASP A 78 11.14 6.81 9.85
CA ASP A 78 12.31 7.09 9.04
C ASP A 78 12.01 8.05 7.85
N LEU A 79 10.77 8.07 7.32
CA LEU A 79 10.45 8.86 6.12
C LEU A 79 10.58 10.38 6.32
N PRO A 80 10.12 10.98 7.45
CA PRO A 80 10.43 12.37 7.76
C PRO A 80 11.92 12.68 7.82
N GLN A 81 12.77 11.74 8.26
CA GLN A 81 14.21 11.96 8.30
C GLN A 81 14.80 12.00 6.89
N GLN A 82 14.41 11.07 6.02
CA GLN A 82 14.83 11.06 4.62
C GLN A 82 14.47 12.38 3.90
N TRP A 83 13.29 12.94 4.19
CA TRP A 83 12.90 14.24 3.63
C TRP A 83 13.85 15.36 4.08
N ARG A 84 14.18 15.41 5.38
CA ARG A 84 15.07 16.46 5.93
C ARG A 84 16.48 16.38 5.38
N ASP A 85 16.95 15.18 5.05
CA ASP A 85 18.28 14.99 4.47
C ASP A 85 18.37 15.65 3.07
N GLU A 86 17.29 15.65 2.28
CA GLU A 86 17.23 16.39 1.00
C GLU A 86 16.90 17.86 1.12
N HIS A 87 16.20 18.23 2.19
CA HIS A 87 15.67 19.58 2.39
C HIS A 87 16.28 20.23 3.65
N PRO A 88 17.62 20.40 3.71
CA PRO A 88 18.28 20.88 4.92
C PRO A 88 17.88 22.32 5.23
N GLY A 89 17.21 22.48 6.38
CA GLY A 89 16.77 23.79 6.87
C GLY A 89 15.44 24.29 6.28
N GLU A 90 14.77 23.48 5.47
CA GLU A 90 13.39 23.75 5.05
C GLU A 90 12.39 23.23 6.09
N GLU A 91 11.27 23.94 6.22
CA GLU A 91 10.16 23.49 7.06
C GLU A 91 9.28 22.52 6.27
N PRO A 92 8.86 21.38 6.84
CA PRO A 92 8.05 20.38 6.15
C PRO A 92 6.64 20.89 5.79
N GLY A 93 6.19 22.04 6.28
CA GLY A 93 4.89 22.59 5.93
C GLY A 93 3.73 21.63 6.24
N ALA A 94 3.03 21.17 5.20
CA ALA A 94 1.90 20.24 5.33
C ALA A 94 2.27 18.75 5.19
N HIS A 95 3.55 18.40 5.11
CA HIS A 95 3.98 17.01 4.96
C HIS A 95 3.60 16.18 6.19
N THR A 96 3.02 15.01 5.94
CA THR A 96 2.65 14.04 6.97
C THR A 96 2.90 12.62 6.46
N THR A 97 3.00 11.67 7.38
CA THR A 97 3.07 10.26 7.05
C THR A 97 1.67 9.75 6.72
N ALA A 98 1.54 8.99 5.63
CA ALA A 98 0.34 8.26 5.26
C ALA A 98 0.74 6.90 4.65
N VAL A 99 -0.21 5.97 4.56
CA VAL A 99 0.00 4.70 3.86
C VAL A 99 -1.11 4.46 2.83
N ILE A 100 -0.70 4.17 1.61
CA ILE A 100 -1.58 3.65 0.57
C ILE A 100 -1.61 2.13 0.72
N ARG A 101 -2.80 1.57 0.91
CA ARG A 101 -3.00 0.12 1.02
C ARG A 101 -3.84 -0.39 -0.13
N ALA A 102 -3.38 -1.44 -0.77
CA ALA A 102 -4.13 -2.14 -1.81
C ALA A 102 -4.30 -3.61 -1.46
N GLY A 103 -5.53 -4.03 -1.22
CA GLY A 103 -5.88 -5.44 -1.20
C GLY A 103 -6.01 -5.95 -2.63
N VAL A 104 -5.36 -7.06 -2.97
CA VAL A 104 -5.39 -7.65 -4.31
C VAL A 104 -5.70 -9.15 -4.23
N LEU A 105 -6.55 -9.63 -5.13
CA LEU A 105 -6.80 -11.05 -5.36
C LEU A 105 -6.09 -11.48 -6.64
N ALA A 106 -4.92 -12.09 -6.50
CA ALA A 106 -4.04 -12.41 -7.62
C ALA A 106 -3.09 -13.58 -7.29
N PRO A 107 -2.47 -14.23 -8.29
CA PRO A 107 -1.32 -15.10 -8.06
C PRO A 107 -0.16 -14.36 -7.40
N GLU A 108 0.72 -15.09 -6.71
CA GLU A 108 1.87 -14.54 -5.96
C GLU A 108 2.76 -13.62 -6.82
N ASP A 109 3.17 -14.09 -8.00
CA ASP A 109 4.02 -13.31 -8.92
C ASP A 109 3.35 -12.00 -9.34
N THR A 110 2.04 -12.04 -9.57
CA THR A 110 1.28 -10.83 -9.91
C THR A 110 1.23 -9.85 -8.73
N ALA A 111 1.13 -10.32 -7.49
CA ALA A 111 1.17 -9.44 -6.32
C ALA A 111 2.53 -8.75 -6.16
N TYR A 112 3.64 -9.48 -6.38
CA TYR A 112 4.99 -8.89 -6.37
C TYR A 112 5.20 -7.92 -7.54
N ASP A 113 4.74 -8.25 -8.74
CA ASP A 113 4.79 -7.35 -9.90
C ASP A 113 3.99 -6.06 -9.67
N LEU A 114 2.86 -6.16 -8.96
CA LEU A 114 2.06 -5.00 -8.59
C LEU A 114 2.74 -4.16 -7.50
N LEU A 115 3.46 -4.79 -6.56
CA LEU A 115 4.26 -4.08 -5.57
C LEU A 115 5.39 -3.29 -6.23
N ASP A 116 6.12 -3.88 -7.17
CA ASP A 116 7.15 -3.17 -7.96
C ASP A 116 6.54 -2.02 -8.76
N ALA A 117 5.40 -2.25 -9.42
CA ALA A 117 4.69 -1.19 -10.13
C ALA A 117 4.25 -0.05 -9.20
N LEU A 118 3.79 -0.36 -7.99
CA LEU A 118 3.38 0.63 -6.98
C LEU A 118 4.57 1.47 -6.51
N GLN A 119 5.73 0.87 -6.27
CA GLN A 119 6.97 1.57 -5.91
C GLN A 119 7.39 2.55 -7.01
N ARG A 120 7.30 2.13 -8.28
CA ARG A 120 7.65 2.97 -9.43
C ARG A 120 6.76 4.20 -9.61
N LEU A 121 5.57 4.21 -9.01
CA LEU A 121 4.73 5.41 -8.97
C LEU A 121 5.27 6.47 -8.03
N ALA A 122 5.89 6.07 -6.91
CA ALA A 122 6.53 7.00 -5.98
C ALA A 122 7.94 7.40 -6.43
N CYS A 123 8.70 6.48 -7.02
CA CYS A 123 10.00 6.74 -7.58
C CYS A 123 10.22 5.97 -8.90
N PRO A 124 10.27 6.65 -10.06
CA PRO A 124 10.46 5.99 -11.36
C PRO A 124 11.76 5.20 -11.51
N ASP A 125 12.79 5.53 -10.72
CA ASP A 125 14.11 4.89 -10.72
C ASP A 125 14.52 4.52 -9.28
N PRO A 126 13.92 3.51 -8.63
CA PRO A 126 14.14 3.24 -7.21
C PRO A 126 15.58 2.85 -6.86
N GLU A 127 16.43 2.55 -7.86
CA GLU A 127 17.85 2.24 -7.69
C GLU A 127 18.75 3.49 -7.82
N HIS A 128 18.16 4.68 -7.95
CA HIS A 128 18.92 5.92 -8.07
C HIS A 128 19.79 6.19 -6.83
N SER A 129 20.90 6.90 -7.04
CA SER A 129 21.70 7.40 -5.93
C SER A 129 21.04 8.65 -5.35
N GLY A 130 20.99 8.71 -4.02
CA GLY A 130 20.32 9.79 -3.28
C GLY A 130 18.89 9.39 -2.86
N PRO A 131 18.27 10.15 -1.97
CA PRO A 131 16.92 9.89 -1.49
C PRO A 131 15.85 10.46 -2.44
N CYS A 132 14.65 9.87 -2.39
CA CYS A 132 13.61 10.13 -3.37
C CYS A 132 12.94 11.52 -3.18
N PRO A 133 12.43 12.15 -4.26
CA PRO A 133 11.69 13.42 -4.17
C PRO A 133 10.47 13.36 -3.24
N ILE A 134 9.85 12.19 -3.14
CA ILE A 134 8.84 11.88 -2.13
C ILE A 134 9.41 10.68 -1.35
N PRO A 135 9.74 10.78 -0.06
CA PRO A 135 10.19 9.62 0.70
C PRO A 135 9.09 8.57 0.83
N TRP A 136 9.45 7.32 0.57
CA TRP A 136 8.52 6.20 0.60
C TRP A 136 9.16 4.91 1.10
N GLN A 137 8.32 3.98 1.56
CA GLN A 137 8.70 2.61 1.87
C GLN A 137 7.56 1.68 1.48
N ALA A 138 7.89 0.57 0.83
CA ALA A 138 6.89 -0.40 0.38
C ALA A 138 6.97 -1.72 1.18
N GLY A 139 5.84 -2.42 1.25
CA GLY A 139 5.76 -3.72 1.89
C GLY A 139 4.61 -4.55 1.32
N LEU A 140 4.68 -5.86 1.51
CA LEU A 140 3.65 -6.80 1.11
C LEU A 140 3.35 -7.76 2.25
N THR A 141 2.07 -7.94 2.54
CA THR A 141 1.59 -8.93 3.51
C THR A 141 1.05 -10.14 2.74
N PRO A 142 1.75 -11.28 2.76
CA PRO A 142 1.32 -12.51 2.08
C PRO A 142 0.32 -13.32 2.93
N PRO A 143 -0.45 -14.25 2.33
CA PRO A 143 -1.41 -15.11 3.04
C PRO A 143 -0.76 -16.33 3.74
N GLY A 144 0.56 -16.31 3.93
CA GLY A 144 1.34 -17.47 4.38
C GLY A 144 1.06 -17.89 5.82
N GLU A 145 1.06 -16.92 6.73
CA GLU A 145 0.84 -17.14 8.17
C GLU A 145 -0.65 -17.12 8.52
N GLU A 146 -1.03 -17.79 9.63
CA GLU A 146 -2.43 -17.87 10.06
C GLU A 146 -3.01 -16.48 10.38
N ASP A 147 -2.26 -15.67 11.13
CA ASP A 147 -2.66 -14.31 11.50
C ASP A 147 -2.80 -13.42 10.25
N SER A 148 -1.85 -13.50 9.32
CA SER A 148 -1.94 -12.76 8.05
C SER A 148 -3.16 -13.19 7.23
N ARG A 149 -3.46 -14.50 7.18
CA ARG A 149 -4.64 -15.00 6.46
C ARG A 149 -5.94 -14.54 7.10
N ALA A 150 -6.01 -14.52 8.43
CA ALA A 150 -7.17 -14.00 9.17
C ALA A 150 -7.36 -12.49 8.91
N TYR A 151 -6.30 -11.70 9.02
CA TYR A 151 -6.28 -10.28 8.68
C TYR A 151 -6.76 -10.03 7.24
N LEU A 152 -6.13 -10.69 6.26
CA LEU A 152 -6.47 -10.53 4.84
C LEU A 152 -7.91 -10.98 4.55
N GLY A 153 -8.37 -12.06 5.17
CA GLY A 153 -9.74 -12.55 5.07
C GLY A 153 -10.75 -11.55 5.61
N TYR A 154 -10.46 -10.92 6.76
CA TYR A 154 -11.33 -9.92 7.36
C TYR A 154 -11.42 -8.64 6.50
N HIS A 155 -10.27 -8.07 6.13
CA HIS A 155 -10.24 -6.78 5.43
C HIS A 155 -10.57 -6.90 3.93
N TYR A 156 -10.20 -8.01 3.28
CA TYR A 156 -10.27 -8.16 1.82
C TYR A 156 -11.03 -9.41 1.37
N GLY A 157 -11.66 -10.18 2.28
CA GLY A 157 -12.45 -11.36 1.92
C GLY A 157 -13.57 -11.07 0.92
N HIS A 158 -14.11 -9.85 0.93
CA HIS A 158 -15.11 -9.37 -0.03
C HIS A 158 -14.62 -9.41 -1.49
N LEU A 159 -13.30 -9.33 -1.75
CA LEU A 159 -12.73 -9.42 -3.09
C LEU A 159 -12.91 -10.81 -3.73
N ARG A 160 -13.01 -11.88 -2.91
CA ARG A 160 -13.29 -13.25 -3.40
C ARG A 160 -14.74 -13.41 -3.88
N GLY A 161 -15.65 -12.55 -3.44
CA GLY A 161 -17.08 -12.62 -3.74
C GLY A 161 -17.53 -12.00 -5.06
N GLY A 162 -16.61 -11.36 -5.81
CA GLY A 162 -16.90 -10.77 -7.12
C GLY A 162 -17.79 -9.53 -7.05
N GLY A 163 -17.19 -8.39 -6.73
CA GLY A 163 -17.74 -7.06 -7.02
C GLY A 163 -16.67 -6.22 -7.70
N PRO A 164 -16.92 -5.62 -8.88
CA PRO A 164 -15.95 -4.72 -9.51
C PRO A 164 -15.77 -3.48 -8.63
N GLY A 165 -14.50 -3.21 -8.27
CA GLY A 165 -13.96 -1.99 -7.66
C GLY A 165 -14.95 -1.08 -6.92
N ALA A 166 -14.91 -1.11 -5.59
CA ALA A 166 -15.36 0.05 -4.82
C ALA A 166 -14.43 1.21 -5.18
N ALA A 167 -14.99 2.16 -5.93
CA ALA A 167 -14.37 3.41 -6.38
C ALA A 167 -13.88 4.26 -5.19
#